data_AF-A0A919UK98-F1
#
_entry.id   AF-A0A919UK98-F1
#
_cell.length_a   1.000
_cell.length_b   1.000
_cell.length_c   1.000
_cell.angle_alpha   90.00
_cell.angle_beta   90.00
_cell.angle_gamma   90.00
#
_symmetry.space_group_name_H-M   'P 1'
#
loop_
_entity.id
_entity.type
_entity.pdbx_description
1 polymer ?
#
loop_
_entity_poly.entity_id
_entity_poly.type
_entity_poly.pdbx_seq_one_letter_code
_entity_poly.pdbx_strand_id
1 'polypeptide(L)' 'MSDPLRSVLPMIIDCDSCEVRGKACGDCVVSFLTIPVRVPAPVATVRDVPMDADQAAAVDALVQGGLVPPLRLVRGARAG' A
#
# COMPACT_ATOMS: atom_id res chain seq x y z
N MET A 1 -19.83 -18.87 11.30
CA MET A 1 -18.95 -17.72 11.57
C MET A 1 -17.54 -18.18 11.24
N SER A 2 -16.92 -17.62 10.20
CA SER A 2 -15.60 -18.07 9.73
C SER A 2 -14.54 -17.82 10.80
N ASP A 3 -13.68 -18.81 11.01
CA ASP A 3 -12.54 -18.70 11.94
C ASP A 3 -11.54 -17.65 11.41
N PRO A 4 -11.30 -16.56 12.14
CA PRO A 4 -10.42 -15.48 11.71
C PRO A 4 -8.99 -15.96 11.47
N LEU A 5 -8.50 -16.97 12.21
CA LEU A 5 -7.14 -17.50 12.05
C LEU A 5 -6.98 -18.24 10.71
N ARG A 6 -8.04 -18.87 10.23
CA ARG A 6 -8.08 -19.55 8.93
C ARG A 6 -8.08 -18.57 7.76
N SER A 7 -8.37 -17.29 8.02
CA SER A 7 -8.28 -16.19 7.05
C SER A 7 -6.89 -15.52 6.98
N VAL A 8 -5.96 -15.83 7.90
CA VAL A 8 -4.62 -15.22 7.96
C VAL A 8 -3.49 -16.20 7.62
N LEU A 9 -3.81 -17.37 7.05
CA LEU A 9 -2.77 -18.25 6.51
C LEU A 9 -1.98 -17.52 5.43
N PRO A 10 -0.64 -17.63 5.41
CA PRO A 10 0.19 -16.89 4.48
C PRO A 10 -0.14 -17.28 3.05
N MET A 11 -0.57 -16.30 2.25
CA MET A 11 -0.75 -16.43 0.81
C MET A 11 0.60 -16.13 0.13
N ILE A 12 1.16 -17.13 -0.55
CA ILE A 12 2.40 -16.99 -1.31
C ILE A 12 2.07 -16.93 -2.80
N ILE A 13 2.59 -15.92 -3.49
CA ILE A 13 2.43 -15.73 -4.93
C ILE A 13 3.80 -15.85 -5.58
N ASP A 14 3.99 -16.92 -6.36
CA ASP A 14 5.19 -17.10 -7.17
C ASP A 14 5.01 -16.40 -8.52
N CYS A 15 5.84 -15.37 -8.76
CA CYS A 15 5.80 -14.62 -10.00
C CYS A 15 6.42 -15.40 -11.17
N ASP A 16 7.32 -16.34 -10.93
CA ASP A 16 8.03 -17.03 -12.01
C ASP A 16 7.13 -18.05 -12.73
N SER A 17 6.13 -18.59 -12.04
CA SER A 17 5.12 -19.52 -12.60
C SER A 17 3.77 -18.86 -12.91
N CYS A 18 3.61 -17.56 -12.65
CA CYS A 18 2.33 -16.88 -12.79
C CYS A 18 1.93 -16.65 -14.26
N GLU A 19 0.90 -17.34 -14.74
CA GLU A 19 0.47 -17.29 -16.16
C GLU A 19 0.04 -15.90 -16.66
N VAL A 20 -0.39 -15.02 -15.75
CA VAL A 20 -0.84 -13.65 -16.04
C VAL A 20 0.29 -12.62 -15.96
N ARG A 21 1.48 -12.99 -15.48
CA ARG A 21 2.65 -12.11 -15.42
C ARG A 21 3.03 -11.66 -16.84
N GLY A 22 3.17 -10.35 -17.04
CA GLY A 22 3.43 -9.74 -18.35
C GLY A 22 2.22 -9.61 -19.29
N LYS A 23 1.14 -10.36 -19.07
CA LYS A 23 -0.08 -10.30 -19.91
C LYS A 23 -1.15 -9.36 -19.36
N ALA A 24 -1.44 -9.46 -18.08
CA ALA A 24 -2.49 -8.69 -17.40
C ALA A 24 -2.12 -8.33 -15.95
N CYS A 25 -0.82 -8.36 -15.63
CA CYS A 25 -0.35 -8.13 -14.27
C CYS A 25 -0.66 -6.71 -13.76
N GLY A 26 -0.75 -5.72 -14.66
CA GLY A 26 -1.13 -4.34 -14.33
C GLY A 26 -2.54 -4.20 -13.76
N ASP A 27 -3.45 -5.07 -14.20
CA ASP A 27 -4.85 -5.10 -13.75
C ASP A 27 -5.07 -6.06 -12.57
N CYS A 28 -4.01 -6.74 -12.11
CA CYS A 28 -4.06 -7.66 -10.98
C CYS A 28 -3.76 -6.93 -9.65
N VAL A 29 -4.43 -7.34 -8.57
CA VAL A 29 -4.18 -6.83 -7.20
C VAL A 29 -2.72 -6.97 -6.75
N VAL A 30 -1.97 -7.92 -7.34
CA VAL A 30 -0.53 -8.11 -7.05
C VAL A 30 0.30 -6.88 -7.37
N SER A 31 -0.05 -6.13 -8.43
CA SER A 31 0.63 -4.87 -8.74
C SER A 31 0.41 -3.85 -7.63
N PHE A 32 -0.79 -3.80 -7.03
CA PHE A 32 -1.09 -2.95 -5.88
C PHE A 32 -0.27 -3.34 -4.63
N LEU A 33 -0.16 -4.64 -4.35
CA LEU A 33 0.61 -5.15 -3.22
C LEU A 33 2.13 -4.97 -3.40
N THR A 34 2.60 -4.84 -4.64
CA THR A 34 4.02 -4.69 -4.99
C THR A 34 4.38 -3.29 -5.49
N ILE A 35 3.47 -2.30 -5.41
CA ILE A 35 3.72 -0.88 -5.74
C ILE A 35 5.08 -0.39 -5.21
N PRO A 36 5.45 -0.57 -3.93
CA PRO A 36 6.73 -0.05 -3.44
C PRO A 36 7.97 -0.70 -4.09
N VAL A 37 7.82 -1.87 -4.69
CA VAL A 37 8.91 -2.64 -5.32
C VAL A 37 9.01 -2.38 -6.82
N ARG A 38 7.92 -1.89 -7.45
CA ARG A 38 7.82 -1.80 -8.91
C ARG A 38 8.08 -0.43 -9.51
N VAL A 39 8.28 0.64 -8.73
CA VAL A 39 8.39 2.01 -9.29
C VAL A 39 9.66 2.17 -10.14
N PRO A 40 9.57 2.27 -11.48
CA PRO A 40 10.68 2.66 -12.32
C PRO A 40 10.54 4.18 -12.60
N ALA A 41 11.53 4.98 -12.21
CA ALA A 41 11.60 6.45 -12.31
C ALA A 41 10.97 7.22 -11.13
N PRO A 42 11.45 8.46 -10.84
CA PRO A 42 11.06 9.22 -9.65
C PRO A 42 9.72 9.91 -9.89
N VAL A 43 8.67 9.13 -10.11
CA VAL A 43 7.34 9.61 -9.77
C VAL A 43 7.32 9.73 -8.25
N ALA A 44 6.93 10.91 -7.75
CA ALA A 44 6.73 11.15 -6.34
C ALA A 44 6.11 9.89 -5.74
N THR A 45 6.88 9.17 -4.92
CA THR A 45 6.37 7.97 -4.29
C THR A 45 5.14 8.40 -3.48
N VAL A 46 4.22 7.51 -3.14
CA VAL A 46 3.10 7.88 -2.25
C VAL A 46 3.61 8.56 -0.94
N ARG A 47 4.89 8.37 -0.59
CA ARG A 47 5.58 9.04 0.52
C ARG A 47 5.95 10.51 0.27
N ASP A 48 5.99 10.95 -0.98
CA ASP A 48 6.40 12.29 -1.40
C ASP A 48 5.20 13.21 -1.68
N VAL A 49 3.97 12.75 -1.42
CA VAL A 49 2.78 13.63 -1.46
C VAL A 49 2.82 14.53 -0.22
N PRO A 50 3.09 15.84 -0.37
CA PRO A 50 3.13 16.74 0.78
C PRO A 50 1.72 16.85 1.39
N MET A 51 1.63 16.66 2.70
CA MET A 51 0.44 16.98 3.49
C MET A 51 0.74 18.21 4.34
N ASP A 52 -0.09 19.24 4.21
CA ASP A 52 -0.11 20.37 5.13
C ASP A 52 -0.80 20.00 6.46
N ALA A 53 -0.81 20.95 7.40
CA ALA A 53 -1.36 20.73 8.74
C ALA A 53 -2.87 20.50 8.74
N ASP A 54 -3.61 21.16 7.85
CA ASP A 54 -5.06 21.05 7.76
C ASP A 54 -5.45 19.69 7.17
N GLN A 55 -4.71 19.23 6.16
CA GLN A 55 -4.84 17.89 5.59
C GLN A 55 -4.53 16.80 6.62
N ALA A 56 -3.49 16.98 7.44
CA ALA A 56 -3.18 16.05 8.52
C ALA A 56 -4.30 15.99 9.56
N ALA A 57 -4.83 17.14 9.98
CA ALA A 57 -5.94 17.22 10.92
C ALA A 57 -7.22 16.57 10.38
N ALA A 58 -7.50 16.73 9.08
CA ALA A 58 -8.64 16.09 8.43
C ALA A 58 -8.51 14.56 8.46
N VAL A 59 -7.33 14.02 8.15
CA VAL A 59 -7.10 12.56 8.23
C VAL A 59 -7.24 12.06 9.66
N ASP A 60 -6.73 12.79 10.66
CA ASP A 60 -6.91 12.43 12.07
C ASP A 60 -8.39 12.39 12.47
N ALA A 61 -9.21 13.33 12.01
CA ALA A 61 -10.66 13.31 12.25
C ALA A 61 -11.33 12.06 11.66
N LEU A 62 -10.93 11.64 10.45
CA LEU A 62 -11.43 10.39 9.84
C LEU A 62 -11.01 9.16 10.62
N VAL A 63 -9.80 9.14 11.18
CA VAL A 63 -9.30 8.05 12.04
C VAL A 63 -10.10 7.98 13.34
N GLN A 64 -10.32 9.12 14.00
CA GLN A 64 -11.13 9.17 15.24
C GLN A 64 -12.58 8.75 14.99
N GLY A 65 -13.12 9.05 13.79
CA GLY A 65 -14.43 8.58 13.35
C GLY A 65 -14.48 7.12 12.90
N GLY A 66 -13.34 6.42 12.83
CA GLY A 66 -13.27 5.03 12.36
C GLY A 66 -13.49 4.83 10.86
N LEU A 67 -13.43 5.90 10.07
CA LEU A 67 -13.68 5.88 8.63
C LEU A 67 -12.48 5.41 7.83
N VAL A 68 -11.27 5.55 8.39
CA VAL A 68 -10.01 5.10 7.77
C VAL A 68 -9.08 4.48 8.82
N PRO A 69 -8.18 3.55 8.43
CA PRO A 69 -7.16 3.04 9.33
C PRO A 69 -6.16 4.12 9.79
N PRO A 70 -5.53 3.98 10.97
CA PRO A 70 -4.51 4.92 11.45
C PRO A 70 -3.37 5.13 10.44
N LEU A 71 -2.84 6.36 10.41
CA LEU A 71 -1.69 6.73 9.58
C LEU A 71 -0.47 5.84 9.90
N ARG A 72 -0.09 5.00 8.94
CA ARG A 72 1.10 4.13 8.99
C ARG A 72 2.26 4.74 8.18
N LEU A 73 2.55 6.02 8.43
CA LEU A 73 3.61 6.74 7.73
C LEU A 73 4.99 6.20 8.14
N VAL A 74 5.76 5.69 7.17
CA VAL A 74 7.17 5.36 7.37
C VAL A 74 8.00 6.59 7.05
N ARG A 75 8.53 7.27 8.08
CA ARG A 75 9.40 8.44 7.91
C ARG A 75 10.61 8.06 7.04
N GLY A 76 10.75 8.72 5.89
CA GLY A 76 11.95 8.61 5.07
C GLY A 76 13.08 9.40 5.73
N ALA A 77 14.25 8.79 5.91
CA ALA A 77 15.44 9.57 6.17
C ALA A 77 15.59 10.54 4.99
N ARG A 78 15.67 11.85 5.28
CA ARG A 78 16.04 12.83 4.26
C ARG A 78 17.45 12.45 3.80
N ALA A 79 17.60 12.11 2.53
CA ALA A 79 18.93 12.07 1.92
C ALA A 79 19.49 13.50 2.00
N GLY A 80 20.60 13.64 2.72
CA GLY A 80 21.38 14.88 2.78
C GLY A 80 22.12 15.14 1.49
#